data_AF-A0A1V9B299-F1
#
_entry.id   AF-A0A1V9B299-F1
#
_cell.length_a   1.000
_cell.length_b   1.000
_cell.length_c   1.000
_cell.angle_alpha   90.00
_cell.angle_beta   90.00
_cell.angle_gamma   90.00
#
_symmetry.space_group_name_H-M   'P 1'
#
loop_
_entity.id
_entity.type
_entity.pdbx_description
1 polymer ?
#
loop_
_entity_poly.entity_id
_entity_poly.type
_entity_poly.pdbx_seq_one_letter_code
_entity_poly.pdbx_strand_id
1 'polypeptide(L)'
;MGYTEREKVELKKEFLRMLVRLELDEARQRLLLGFFETYVKLTEEGEQQLQSEVKAMETKEREKVLELIISYEQKGKKEGMEEGWKRGLEQGMKQGMKQGMKRLIQTMAQKGMTAVEIARLVDLSEEEVRRLLSE
;
A
#
# COMPACT_ATOMS: atom_id res chain seq x y z
N MET A 1 24.35 -0.72 9.57
CA MET A 1 25.17 -1.84 10.08
C MET A 1 25.16 -2.93 9.01
N GLY A 2 26.33 -3.41 8.60
CA GLY A 2 26.47 -4.31 7.45
C GLY A 2 26.24 -5.77 7.84
N TYR A 3 24.99 -6.16 8.05
CA TYR A 3 24.62 -7.57 8.17
C TYR A 3 24.57 -8.22 6.77
N THR A 4 25.12 -9.42 6.65
CA THR A 4 24.91 -10.30 5.50
C THR A 4 23.45 -10.79 5.47
N GLU A 5 22.98 -11.25 4.30
CA GLU A 5 21.60 -11.77 4.18
C GLU A 5 21.35 -12.95 5.13
N ARG A 6 22.34 -13.84 5.30
CA ARG A 6 22.23 -14.96 6.24
C ARG A 6 22.09 -14.49 7.69
N GLU A 7 22.84 -13.47 8.10
CA GLU A 7 22.72 -12.90 9.46
C GLU A 7 21.36 -12.23 9.67
N LYS A 8 20.80 -11.60 8.64
CA LYS A 8 19.44 -11.02 8.71
C LYS A 8 18.38 -12.11 8.88
N VAL A 9 18.50 -13.24 8.17
CA VAL A 9 17.60 -14.39 8.32
C VAL A 9 17.65 -14.92 9.75
N GLU A 10 18.86 -15.15 10.28
CA GLU A 10 19.05 -15.61 11.66
C GLU A 10 18.45 -14.61 12.67
N LEU A 11 18.70 -13.31 12.48
CA LEU A 11 18.18 -12.26 13.33
C LEU A 11 16.64 -12.20 13.31
N LYS A 12 16.01 -12.32 12.12
CA LYS A 12 14.55 -12.32 11.99
C LYS A 12 13.94 -13.57 12.62
N LYS A 13 14.57 -14.73 12.47
CA LYS A 13 14.15 -15.99 13.12
C LYS A 13 14.16 -15.85 14.64
N GLU A 14 15.26 -15.41 15.24
CA GLU A 14 15.37 -15.26 16.69
C GLU A 14 14.42 -14.17 17.24
N PHE A 15 14.20 -13.11 16.47
CA PHE A 15 13.19 -12.10 16.80
C PHE A 15 11.76 -12.69 16.85
N LEU A 16 11.37 -13.49 15.86
CA LEU A 16 10.05 -14.15 15.83
C LEU A 16 9.87 -15.11 17.01
N ARG A 17 10.92 -15.87 17.35
CA ARG A 17 10.93 -16.75 18.54
C ARG A 17 10.71 -15.96 19.82
N MET A 18 11.40 -14.84 19.96
CA MET A 18 11.24 -13.94 21.10
C MET A 18 9.80 -13.41 21.20
N LEU A 19 9.21 -12.95 20.10
CA LEU A 19 7.82 -12.46 20.08
C LEU A 19 6.82 -13.51 20.55
N VAL A 20 6.98 -14.75 20.11
CA VAL A 20 6.12 -15.87 20.51
C VAL A 20 6.27 -16.20 22.00
N ARG A 21 7.48 -16.11 22.55
CA ARG A 21 7.76 -16.41 23.97
C ARG A 21 7.29 -15.31 24.92
N LEU A 22 7.26 -14.07 24.47
CA LEU A 22 6.84 -12.93 25.29
C LEU A 22 5.32 -12.84 25.48
N GLU A 23 4.53 -13.64 24.75
CA GLU A 23 3.05 -13.72 24.84
C GLU A 23 2.38 -12.33 24.86
N LEU A 24 2.89 -11.43 24.01
CA LEU A 24 2.41 -10.06 23.88
C LEU A 24 1.02 -10.02 23.22
N ASP A 25 0.26 -8.96 23.54
CA ASP A 25 -0.97 -8.65 22.81
C ASP A 25 -0.69 -8.31 21.33
N GLU A 26 -1.72 -8.42 20.49
CA GLU A 26 -1.62 -8.23 19.04
C GLU A 26 -1.05 -6.83 18.68
N ALA A 27 -1.41 -5.79 19.42
CA ALA A 27 -0.98 -4.42 19.14
C ALA A 27 0.52 -4.25 19.38
N ARG A 28 1.04 -4.80 20.49
CA ARG A 28 2.47 -4.78 20.82
C ARG A 28 3.28 -5.66 19.88
N GLN A 29 2.79 -6.84 19.53
CA GLN A 29 3.43 -7.68 18.50
C GLN A 29 3.53 -6.94 17.18
N ARG A 30 2.43 -6.27 16.76
CA ARG A 30 2.40 -5.50 15.51
C ARG A 30 3.39 -4.35 15.51
N LEU A 31 3.45 -3.62 16.63
CA LEU A 31 4.39 -2.51 16.78
C LEU A 31 5.85 -3.00 16.65
N LEU A 32 6.19 -4.08 17.36
CA LEU A 32 7.56 -4.63 17.34
C LEU A 32 7.91 -5.20 15.97
N LEU A 33 7.00 -5.96 15.35
CA LEU A 33 7.23 -6.54 14.03
C LEU A 33 7.39 -5.45 12.96
N GLY A 34 6.50 -4.45 12.93
CA GLY A 34 6.59 -3.34 11.99
C GLY A 34 7.86 -2.49 12.19
N PHE A 35 8.25 -2.26 13.44
CA PHE A 35 9.52 -1.61 13.74
C PHE A 35 10.71 -2.44 13.23
N PHE A 36 10.74 -3.75 13.50
CA PHE A 36 11.81 -4.64 13.10
C PHE A 36 11.98 -4.73 11.58
N GLU A 37 10.87 -4.85 10.83
CA GLU A 37 10.87 -4.90 9.35
C GLU A 37 11.40 -3.61 8.70
N THR A 38 11.37 -2.48 9.41
CA THR A 38 11.96 -1.23 8.91
C THR A 38 13.49 -1.33 8.79
N TYR A 39 14.13 -2.13 9.66
CA TYR A 39 15.59 -2.27 9.72
C TYR A 39 16.10 -3.58 9.12
N VAL A 40 15.31 -4.65 9.17
CA VAL A 40 15.69 -5.98 8.69
C VAL A 40 14.74 -6.39 7.58
N LYS A 41 15.13 -6.07 6.35
CA LYS A 41 14.47 -6.52 5.13
C LYS A 41 15.23 -7.71 4.56
N LEU A 42 14.53 -8.83 4.42
CA LEU A 42 15.05 -10.01 3.72
C LEU A 42 14.76 -9.89 2.23
N THR A 43 15.60 -10.51 1.42
CA THR A 43 15.26 -10.78 0.02
C THR A 43 14.24 -11.91 -0.08
N GLU A 44 13.71 -12.16 -1.27
CA GLU A 44 12.81 -13.30 -1.51
C GLU A 44 13.47 -14.63 -1.14
N GLU A 45 14.75 -14.80 -1.48
CA GLU A 45 15.53 -15.98 -1.08
C GLU A 45 15.71 -16.05 0.44
N GLY A 46 15.91 -14.91 1.10
CA GLY A 46 16.01 -14.83 2.56
C GLY A 46 14.70 -15.22 3.25
N GLU A 47 13.55 -14.79 2.74
CA GLU A 47 12.24 -15.19 3.27
C GLU A 47 11.99 -16.70 3.05
N GLN A 48 12.37 -17.25 1.89
CA GLN A 48 12.28 -18.69 1.64
C GLN A 48 13.19 -19.49 2.59
N GLN A 49 14.39 -18.98 2.86
CA GLN A 49 15.32 -19.57 3.82
C GLN A 49 14.72 -19.53 5.23
N LEU A 50 14.19 -18.38 5.67
CA LEU A 50 13.52 -18.23 6.97
C LEU A 50 12.38 -19.23 7.12
N GLN A 51 11.51 -19.35 6.12
CA GLN A 51 10.41 -20.32 6.16
C GLN A 51 10.91 -21.76 6.28
N SER A 52 12.00 -22.11 5.59
CA SER A 52 12.61 -23.44 5.66
C SER A 52 13.21 -23.71 7.04
N GLU A 53 13.90 -22.73 7.63
CA GLU A 53 14.46 -22.82 8.99
C GLU A 53 13.37 -22.92 10.05
N VAL A 54 12.28 -22.16 9.92
CA VAL A 54 11.13 -22.24 10.83
C VAL A 54 10.47 -23.62 10.78
N LYS A 55 10.34 -24.21 9.59
CA LYS A 55 9.78 -25.57 9.44
C LYS A 55 10.61 -26.65 10.14
N ALA A 56 11.91 -26.42 10.28
CA ALA A 56 12.85 -27.32 10.96
C ALA A 56 12.88 -27.16 12.50
N MET A 57 12.16 -26.18 13.05
CA MET A 57 12.07 -25.96 14.51
C MET A 57 11.23 -27.03 15.22
N GLU A 58 11.38 -27.10 16.55
CA GLU A 58 10.54 -27.90 17.44
C GLU A 58 9.04 -27.62 17.23
N THR A 59 8.22 -28.67 17.22
CA THR A 59 6.80 -28.63 16.79
C THR A 59 5.99 -27.52 17.45
N LYS A 60 6.09 -27.35 18.77
CA LYS A 60 5.32 -26.33 19.52
C LYS A 60 5.75 -24.89 19.20
N GLU A 61 7.04 -24.66 19.01
CA GLU A 61 7.57 -23.32 18.70
C GLU A 61 7.30 -22.98 17.22
N ARG A 62 7.49 -23.96 16.33
CA ARG A 62 7.18 -23.88 14.90
C ARG A 62 5.75 -23.43 14.64
N GLU A 63 4.77 -24.08 15.27
CA GLU A 63 3.35 -23.78 15.04
C GLU A 63 3.01 -22.33 15.35
N LYS A 64 3.43 -21.83 16.53
CA LYS A 64 3.19 -20.45 16.93
C LYS A 64 3.91 -19.43 16.04
N VAL A 65 5.14 -19.72 15.60
CA VAL A 65 5.89 -18.83 14.69
C VAL A 65 5.25 -18.81 13.30
N LEU A 66 4.82 -19.96 12.78
CA LEU A 66 4.12 -20.03 11.49
C LEU A 66 2.78 -19.30 11.53
N GLU A 67 2.00 -19.47 12.60
CA GLU A 67 0.74 -18.75 12.80
C GLU A 67 0.97 -17.23 12.80
N LEU A 68 2.02 -16.77 13.51
CA LEU A 68 2.42 -15.37 13.52
C LEU A 68 2.72 -14.87 12.09
N ILE A 69 3.61 -15.55 11.36
CA ILE A 69 3.98 -15.16 9.99
C ILE A 69 2.73 -15.07 9.09
N ILE A 70 1.90 -16.13 9.07
CA ILE A 70 0.72 -16.21 8.20
C ILE A 70 -0.28 -15.10 8.53
N SER A 71 -0.53 -14.84 9.82
CA SER A 71 -1.47 -13.81 10.26
C SER A 71 -1.06 -12.42 9.77
N TYR A 72 0.22 -12.07 9.92
CA TYR A 72 0.73 -10.78 9.47
C TYR A 72 0.83 -10.66 7.95
N GLU A 73 1.21 -11.72 7.23
CA GLU A 73 1.19 -11.74 5.76
C GLU A 73 -0.22 -11.52 5.20
N GLN A 74 -1.23 -12.20 5.76
CA GLN A 74 -2.63 -12.04 5.37
C GLN A 74 -3.13 -10.62 5.65
N LYS A 75 -2.81 -10.08 6.83
CA LYS A 75 -3.17 -8.72 7.22
C LYS A 75 -2.52 -7.68 6.32
N GLY A 76 -1.22 -7.80 6.06
CA GLY A 76 -0.47 -6.91 5.16
C GLY A 76 -1.03 -6.95 3.73
N LYS A 77 -1.36 -8.15 3.21
CA LYS A 77 -2.00 -8.29 1.90
C LYS A 77 -3.37 -7.60 1.84
N LYS A 78 -4.18 -7.77 2.88
CA LYS A 78 -5.50 -7.13 2.98
C LYS A 78 -5.39 -5.61 3.02
N GLU A 79 -4.56 -5.08 3.92
CA GLU A 79 -4.34 -3.63 4.05
C GLU A 79 -3.79 -3.02 2.76
N GLY A 80 -2.81 -3.69 2.11
CA GLY A 80 -2.27 -3.26 0.82
C GLY A 80 -3.31 -3.25 -0.30
N MET A 81 -4.20 -4.23 -0.34
CA MET A 81 -5.30 -4.29 -1.31
C MET A 81 -6.34 -3.19 -1.07
N GLU A 82 -6.72 -2.94 0.19
CA GLU A 82 -7.65 -1.88 0.56
C GLU A 82 -7.09 -0.50 0.22
N GLU A 83 -5.81 -0.24 0.56
CA GLU A 83 -5.13 1.01 0.19
C GLU A 83 -5.04 1.19 -1.32
N GLY A 84 -4.64 0.13 -2.04
CA GLY A 84 -4.54 0.14 -3.49
C GLY A 84 -5.89 0.44 -4.14
N TRP A 85 -6.96 -0.19 -3.68
CA TRP A 85 -8.33 0.05 -4.13
C TRP A 85 -8.76 1.49 -3.89
N LYS A 86 -8.57 2.00 -2.67
CA LYS A 86 -8.94 3.37 -2.30
C LYS A 86 -8.22 4.40 -3.17
N ARG A 87 -6.90 4.27 -3.32
CA ARG A 87 -6.09 5.16 -4.17
C ARG A 87 -6.51 5.07 -5.63
N GLY A 88 -6.72 3.85 -6.14
CA GLY A 88 -7.17 3.63 -7.51
C GLY A 88 -8.54 4.24 -7.80
N LEU A 89 -9.49 4.08 -6.88
CA LEU A 89 -10.83 4.66 -6.99
C LEU A 89 -10.78 6.20 -6.97
N GLU A 90 -10.04 6.80 -6.04
CA GLU A 90 -9.90 8.25 -5.94
C GLU A 90 -9.26 8.86 -7.20
N GLN A 91 -8.17 8.24 -7.69
CA GLN A 91 -7.54 8.66 -8.93
C GLN A 91 -8.48 8.50 -10.13
N GLY A 92 -9.18 7.37 -10.23
CA GLY A 92 -10.14 7.10 -11.29
C GLY A 92 -11.29 8.09 -11.30
N MET A 93 -11.88 8.40 -10.14
CA MET A 93 -12.95 9.40 -10.03
C MET A 93 -12.46 10.80 -10.41
N LYS A 94 -11.29 11.23 -9.93
CA LYS A 94 -10.72 12.54 -10.26
C LYS A 94 -10.44 12.68 -11.76
N GLN A 95 -9.84 11.65 -12.37
CA GLN A 95 -9.59 11.63 -13.81
C GLN A 95 -10.90 11.62 -14.61
N GLY A 96 -11.86 10.78 -14.22
CA GLY A 96 -13.17 10.70 -14.86
C GLY A 96 -13.93 12.02 -14.80
N MET A 97 -13.93 12.69 -13.64
CA MET A 97 -14.55 14.00 -13.48
C MET A 97 -13.86 15.07 -14.34
N LYS A 98 -12.52 15.11 -14.38
CA LYS A 98 -11.78 16.05 -15.24
C LYS A 98 -12.09 15.82 -16.73
N GLN A 99 -12.11 14.56 -17.17
CA GLN A 99 -12.44 14.21 -18.55
C GLN A 99 -13.90 14.54 -18.90
N GLY A 100 -14.83 14.26 -18.00
CA GLY A 100 -16.24 14.61 -18.16
C GLY A 100 -16.44 16.12 -18.27
N MET A 101 -15.78 16.89 -17.41
CA MET A 101 -15.80 18.35 -17.45
C MET A 101 -15.24 18.89 -18.76
N LYS A 102 -14.10 18.36 -19.23
CA LYS A 102 -13.52 18.73 -20.53
C LYS A 102 -14.49 18.47 -21.68
N ARG A 103 -15.12 17.28 -21.72
CA ARG A 103 -16.12 16.94 -22.76
C ARG A 103 -17.33 17.86 -22.72
N LEU A 104 -17.79 18.22 -21.51
CA LEU A 104 -18.92 19.14 -21.34
C LEU A 104 -18.59 20.52 -21.90
N ILE A 105 -17.43 21.07 -21.52
CA ILE A 105 -16.94 22.38 -21.99
C ILE A 105 -16.78 22.38 -23.52
N GLN A 106 -16.17 21.34 -24.09
CA GLN A 106 -16.05 21.18 -25.55
C GLN A 106 -17.42 21.13 -26.24
N THR A 107 -18.39 20.43 -25.67
CA THR A 107 -19.75 20.35 -26.20
C THR A 107 -20.45 21.72 -26.17
N MET A 108 -20.28 22.48 -25.09
CA MET A 108 -20.84 23.84 -24.97
C MET A 108 -20.20 24.80 -25.99
N ALA A 109 -18.89 24.73 -26.17
CA ALA A 109 -18.16 25.53 -27.16
C ALA A 109 -18.60 25.19 -28.60
N GLN A 110 -18.79 23.91 -28.91
CA GLN A 110 -19.32 23.46 -30.22
C GLN A 110 -20.74 23.97 -30.50
N LYS A 111 -21.54 24.19 -29.45
CA LYS A 111 -22.88 24.80 -29.55
C LYS A 111 -22.84 26.33 -29.70
N GLY A 112 -21.65 26.93 -29.82
CA GLY A 112 -21.46 28.36 -30.05
C GLY A 112 -21.38 29.20 -28.77
N MET A 113 -21.32 28.60 -27.58
CA MET A 113 -21.13 29.36 -26.34
C MET A 113 -19.71 29.91 -26.26
N THR A 114 -19.59 31.15 -25.78
CA THR A 114 -18.31 31.81 -25.52
C THR A 114 -17.64 31.26 -24.25
N ALA A 115 -16.32 31.39 -24.14
CA ALA A 115 -15.58 30.97 -22.94
C ALA A 115 -16.10 31.63 -21.65
N VAL A 116 -16.56 32.89 -21.74
CA VAL A 116 -17.16 33.64 -20.62
C VAL A 116 -18.50 33.03 -20.17
N GLU A 117 -19.35 32.63 -21.11
CA GLU A 117 -20.65 32.01 -20.81
C GLU A 117 -20.46 30.61 -20.20
N ILE A 118 -19.51 29.84 -20.74
CA ILE A 118 -19.16 28.51 -20.20
C ILE A 118 -18.63 28.64 -18.78
N ALA A 119 -17.66 29.53 -18.55
CA ALA A 119 -17.07 29.80 -17.23
C ALA A 119 -18.14 30.06 -16.16
N ARG A 120 -19.17 30.87 -16.49
CA ARG A 120 -20.30 31.16 -15.60
C ARG A 120 -21.19 29.94 -15.32
N LEU A 121 -21.34 29.02 -16.28
CA LEU A 121 -22.21 27.85 -16.15
C LEU A 121 -21.55 26.69 -15.39
N VAL A 122 -20.24 26.51 -15.54
CA VAL A 122 -19.50 25.40 -14.91
C VAL A 122 -18.70 25.82 -13.68
N ASP A 123 -18.86 27.06 -13.24
CA ASP A 123 -18.19 27.67 -12.08
C ASP A 123 -16.65 27.51 -12.14
N LEU A 124 -16.09 27.90 -13.29
CA LEU A 124 -14.64 27.92 -13.54
C LEU A 124 -14.20 29.31 -13.98
N SER A 125 -12.93 29.62 -13.83
CA SER A 125 -12.37 30.82 -14.45
C SER A 125 -12.34 30.70 -15.97
N GLU A 126 -12.41 31.84 -16.67
CA GLU A 126 -12.28 31.85 -18.13
C GLU A 126 -10.93 31.27 -18.59
N GLU A 127 -9.87 31.49 -17.80
CA GLU A 127 -8.54 30.93 -18.05
C GLU A 127 -8.52 29.39 -17.99
N GLU A 128 -9.21 28.80 -17.01
CA GLU A 128 -9.34 27.34 -16.88
C GLU A 128 -10.15 26.74 -18.01
N VAL A 129 -11.24 27.39 -18.41
CA VAL A 129 -12.05 26.99 -19.58
C VAL A 129 -11.20 27.02 -20.85
N ARG A 130 -10.44 28.10 -21.09
CA ARG A 130 -9.53 28.22 -22.24
C ARG A 130 -8.44 27.15 -22.21
N ARG A 131 -7.85 26.86 -21.04
CA ARG A 131 -6.86 25.80 -20.86
C ARG A 131 -7.42 24.43 -21.23
N LEU A 132 -8.61 24.10 -20.74
CA LEU A 132 -9.29 22.83 -21.02
C LEU A 132 -9.72 22.68 -22.49
N LEU A 133 -9.94 23.80 -23.20
CA LEU A 133 -10.21 23.81 -24.64
C LEU A 133 -8.94 23.74 -25.50
N SER A 134 -7.79 24.18 -24.98
CA SER A 134 -6.49 24.17 -25.67
C SER A 134 -5.71 22.85 -25.53
N GLU A 135 -6.01 22.06 -24.50
CA GLU A 135 -5.52 20.68 -24.32
C GLU A 135 -6.30 19.70 -25.20
#